data_AF-A0A2E7VVT4-F1
#
_entry.id   AF-A0A2E7VVT4-F1
#
_cell.length_a   1.000
_cell.length_b   1.000
_cell.length_c   1.000
_cell.angle_alpha   90.00
_cell.angle_beta   90.00
_cell.angle_gamma   90.00
#
_symmetry.space_group_name_H-M   'P 1'
#
loop_
_entity.id
_entity.type
_entity.pdbx_description
1 polymer ?
#
loop_
_entity_poly.entity_id
_entity_poly.type
_entity_poly.pdbx_seq_one_letter_code
_entity_poly.pdbx_strand_id
1 'polypeptide(L)'
;DIIYNTKSNLFEGSNLKKDYNGIYRSRWGDMAIVSIGSKIVSFSAESTNPLGDWSILNKLNINTFVNTDKLGYGAPGEKITFNKSSDQKIESVTTSSGIMNKIK
;
A
#
# COMPACT_ATOMS: atom_id res chain seq x y z
N ASP A 1 17.92 -19.72 -1.18
CA ASP A 1 16.48 -19.53 -0.91
C ASP A 1 16.25 -18.98 0.49
N ILE A 2 16.20 -17.65 0.61
CA ILE A 2 15.79 -17.01 1.87
C ILE A 2 14.29 -16.78 1.77
N ILE A 3 13.53 -17.79 2.19
CA ILE A 3 12.13 -17.58 2.55
C ILE A 3 12.18 -16.74 3.83
N TYR A 4 12.02 -15.42 3.70
CA TYR A 4 11.82 -14.56 4.86
C TYR A 4 10.64 -15.13 5.63
N ASN A 5 10.91 -15.47 6.88
CA ASN A 5 9.94 -15.98 7.82
C ASN A 5 8.92 -14.86 8.07
N THR A 6 7.88 -14.79 7.24
CA THR A 6 6.70 -13.94 7.43
C THR A 6 5.93 -14.29 8.71
N LYS A 7 6.41 -15.24 9.52
CA LYS A 7 6.05 -15.42 10.94
C LYS A 7 6.64 -14.32 11.84
N SER A 8 6.59 -13.07 11.41
CA SER A 8 6.54 -12.00 12.39
C SER A 8 5.07 -11.82 12.77
N ASN A 9 4.77 -11.74 14.06
CA ASN A 9 3.41 -11.50 14.57
C ASN A 9 2.76 -10.23 13.98
N LEU A 10 3.55 -9.41 13.26
CA LEU A 10 3.15 -8.21 12.55
C LEU A 10 2.10 -8.45 11.46
N PHE A 11 2.15 -9.60 10.78
CA PHE A 11 1.24 -9.94 9.68
C PHE A 11 0.16 -10.96 10.08
N GLU A 12 0.22 -11.47 11.32
CA GLU A 12 -0.76 -12.42 11.84
C GLU A 12 -2.15 -11.79 11.95
N GLY A 13 -3.18 -12.60 11.73
CA GLY A 13 -4.59 -12.20 11.79
C GLY A 13 -5.36 -12.57 10.54
N SER A 14 -6.62 -12.10 10.45
CA SER A 14 -7.48 -12.37 9.30
C SER A 14 -6.92 -11.72 8.04
N ASN A 15 -6.80 -12.49 6.97
CA ASN A 15 -6.39 -11.97 5.67
C ASN A 15 -7.28 -10.81 5.23
N LEU A 16 -6.68 -9.67 4.89
CA LEU A 16 -7.40 -8.55 4.32
C LEU A 16 -7.91 -8.88 2.92
N LYS A 17 -9.06 -8.31 2.56
CA LYS A 17 -9.54 -8.34 1.19
C LYS A 17 -8.52 -7.68 0.28
N LYS A 18 -8.23 -8.31 -0.86
CA LYS A 18 -7.25 -7.86 -1.86
C LYS A 18 -7.77 -6.72 -2.74
N ASP A 19 -8.88 -6.08 -2.36
CA ASP A 19 -9.54 -5.02 -3.14
C ASP A 19 -8.61 -3.82 -3.38
N TYR A 20 -7.72 -3.56 -2.41
CA TYR A 20 -6.72 -2.49 -2.45
C TYR A 20 -5.48 -2.83 -3.29
N ASN A 21 -5.27 -4.11 -3.62
CA ASN A 21 -4.07 -4.54 -4.31
C ASN A 21 -4.03 -3.96 -5.72
N GLY A 22 -2.85 -3.51 -6.14
CA GLY A 22 -2.62 -3.03 -7.49
C GLY A 22 -1.41 -2.11 -7.58
N ILE A 23 -1.12 -1.71 -8.81
CA ILE A 23 -0.13 -0.67 -9.12
C ILE A 23 -0.90 0.63 -9.35
N TYR A 24 -0.46 1.69 -8.69
CA TYR A 24 -1.02 3.02 -8.79
C TYR A 24 0.04 3.94 -9.39
N ARG A 25 -0.31 4.68 -10.44
CA ARG A 25 0.61 5.52 -11.21
C ARG A 25 0.23 6.98 -11.12
N SER A 26 1.25 7.82 -10.96
CA SER A 26 1.15 9.26 -11.14
C SER A 26 2.27 9.76 -12.05
N ARG A 27 2.31 11.08 -12.28
CA ARG A 27 3.43 11.72 -12.97
C ARG A 27 4.78 11.49 -12.25
N TRP A 28 4.75 11.28 -10.93
CA TRP A 28 5.93 11.17 -10.08
C TRP A 28 6.40 9.73 -9.88
N GLY A 29 5.77 8.76 -10.55
CA GLY A 29 6.13 7.36 -10.48
C GLY A 29 4.99 6.45 -10.02
N ASP A 30 5.38 5.20 -9.78
CA ASP A 30 4.48 4.09 -9.48
C ASP A 30 4.63 3.64 -8.03
N MET A 31 3.49 3.35 -7.41
CA MET A 31 3.38 2.72 -6.11
C MET A 31 2.64 1.39 -6.25
N ALA A 32 3.27 0.30 -5.82
CA ALA A 32 2.61 -0.97 -5.66
C ALA A 32 2.00 -1.05 -4.25
N ILE A 33 0.77 -1.53 -4.15
CA ILE A 33 0.10 -1.82 -2.89
C ILE A 33 -0.32 -3.28 -2.90
N VAL A 34 -0.01 -4.00 -1.82
CA VAL A 34 -0.38 -5.40 -1.65
C VAL A 34 -0.85 -5.70 -0.23
N SER A 35 -1.80 -6.61 -0.10
CA SER A 35 -2.24 -7.15 1.19
C SER A 35 -1.42 -8.39 1.53
N ILE A 36 -0.78 -8.39 2.69
CA ILE A 36 -0.02 -9.52 3.25
C ILE A 36 -0.56 -9.81 4.65
N GLY A 37 -1.14 -11.00 4.84
CA GLY A 37 -1.80 -11.35 6.10
C GLY A 37 -2.85 -10.31 6.49
N SER A 38 -2.74 -9.80 7.71
CA SER A 38 -3.62 -8.76 8.26
C SER A 38 -3.22 -7.32 7.91
N LYS A 39 -2.18 -7.10 7.09
CA LYS A 39 -1.64 -5.77 6.77
C LYS A 39 -1.74 -5.45 5.28
N ILE A 40 -1.72 -4.16 4.99
CA ILE A 40 -1.46 -3.62 3.67
C ILE A 40 -0.07 -3.00 3.69
N VAL A 41 0.70 -3.22 2.63
CA VAL A 41 2.03 -2.66 2.46
C VAL A 41 2.12 -1.96 1.11
N SER A 42 2.93 -0.90 1.05
CA SER A 42 3.23 -0.18 -0.18
C SER A 42 4.73 -0.09 -0.42
N PHE A 43 5.14 -0.08 -1.69
CA PHE A 43 6.53 0.15 -2.07
C PHE A 43 6.59 0.86 -3.42
N SER A 44 7.63 1.67 -3.60
CA SER A 44 7.90 2.34 -4.87
C SER A 44 8.40 1.34 -5.90
N ALA A 45 8.06 1.53 -7.17
CA ALA A 45 8.71 0.79 -8.27
C ALA A 45 10.21 1.10 -8.38
N GLU A 46 10.67 2.22 -7.81
CA GLU A 46 12.09 2.60 -7.73
C GLU A 46 12.83 1.93 -6.56
N SER A 47 12.12 1.13 -5.75
CA SER A 47 12.71 0.36 -4.66
C SER A 47 13.80 -0.58 -5.19
N THR A 48 15.03 -0.39 -4.71
CA THR A 48 16.16 -1.27 -5.03
C THR A 48 16.03 -2.65 -4.38
N ASN A 49 15.29 -2.74 -3.27
CA ASN A 49 15.02 -4.00 -2.59
C ASN A 49 13.56 -4.05 -2.09
N PRO A 50 12.60 -4.51 -2.92
CA PRO A 50 11.19 -4.55 -2.55
C PRO A 50 10.87 -5.53 -1.40
N LEU A 51 11.84 -6.32 -0.94
CA LEU A 51 11.71 -7.18 0.24
C LEU A 51 12.04 -6.44 1.56
N GLY A 52 12.73 -5.30 1.48
CA GLY A 52 13.13 -4.49 2.65
C GLY A 52 12.59 -3.06 2.64
N ASP A 53 12.27 -2.53 1.46
CA ASP A 53 11.91 -1.14 1.23
C ASP A 53 10.39 -1.01 0.99
N TRP A 54 9.63 -1.32 2.03
CA TRP A 54 8.18 -1.37 2.02
C TRP A 54 7.62 -0.70 3.27
N SER A 55 6.51 -0.01 3.09
CA SER A 55 5.82 0.78 4.09
C SER A 55 4.56 0.05 4.54
N ILE A 56 4.38 -0.11 5.84
CA ILE A 56 3.13 -0.66 6.39
C ILE A 56 2.08 0.44 6.43
N LEU A 57 0.89 0.12 5.92
CA LEU A 57 -0.27 1.01 5.92
C LEU A 57 -1.23 0.58 7.02
N ASN A 58 -1.29 1.35 8.10
CA ASN A 58 -2.21 1.09 9.19
C ASN A 58 -3.56 1.74 8.91
N LYS A 59 -4.64 0.98 9.12
CA LYS A 59 -6.00 1.45 8.89
C LYS A 59 -6.34 2.60 9.83
N LEU A 60 -6.76 3.74 9.28
CA LEU A 60 -7.27 4.88 10.04
C LEU A 60 -8.80 4.90 10.02
N ASN A 61 -9.41 4.66 8.85
CA ASN A 61 -10.86 4.55 8.68
C ASN A 61 -11.19 3.59 7.51
N ILE A 62 -12.43 3.60 6.99
CA ILE A 62 -12.91 2.63 5.99
C ILE A 62 -12.02 2.58 4.73
N ASN A 63 -11.58 3.73 4.21
CA ASN A 63 -10.80 3.82 2.97
C ASN A 63 -9.48 4.60 3.14
N THR A 64 -9.17 5.07 4.34
CA THR A 64 -7.93 5.79 4.63
C THR A 64 -7.02 4.98 5.52
N PHE A 65 -5.75 4.98 5.16
CA PHE A 65 -4.66 4.36 5.88
C PHE A 65 -3.57 5.40 6.15
N VAL A 66 -2.75 5.14 7.15
CA VAL A 66 -1.57 5.96 7.47
C VAL A 66 -0.34 5.13 7.16
N ASN A 67 0.55 5.71 6.35
CA ASN A 67 1.88 5.16 6.15
C ASN A 67 2.67 5.28 7.46
N THR A 68 3.16 4.15 7.99
CA THR A 68 3.93 4.14 9.24
C THR A 68 5.44 4.19 9.04
N ASP A 69 5.93 4.02 7.82
CA ASP A 69 7.36 3.84 7.55
C ASP A 69 7.84 4.66 6.35
N LYS A 70 9.11 5.05 6.37
CA LYS A 70 9.74 5.91 5.37
C LYS A 70 10.28 5.13 4.16
N LEU A 71 10.32 3.80 4.26
CA LEU A 71 11.14 2.97 3.37
C LEU A 71 10.48 2.57 2.05
N GLY A 72 9.15 2.68 1.89
CA GLY A 72 8.45 2.29 0.66
C GLY A 72 8.14 3.45 -0.28
N TYR A 73 6.99 4.10 -0.06
CA TYR A 73 6.51 5.23 -0.86
C TYR A 73 5.75 6.22 0.05
N GLY A 74 6.13 7.50 -0.01
CA GLY A 74 5.57 8.55 0.85
C GLY A 74 6.29 8.69 2.20
N ALA A 75 5.83 9.65 3.00
CA ALA A 75 6.42 9.95 4.31
C ALA A 75 5.68 9.25 5.47
N PRO A 76 6.36 8.92 6.58
CA PRO A 76 5.68 8.49 7.81
C PRO A 76 4.62 9.50 8.25
N GLY A 77 3.44 9.00 8.64
CA GLY A 77 2.29 9.83 9.01
C GLY A 77 1.42 10.28 7.83
N GLU A 78 1.84 10.01 6.60
CA GLU A 78 1.06 10.37 5.41
C GLU A 78 -0.23 9.57 5.31
N LYS A 79 -1.32 10.26 4.96
CA LYS A 79 -2.62 9.64 4.73
C LYS A 79 -2.73 9.17 3.29
N ILE A 80 -3.07 7.90 3.13
CA ILE A 80 -3.33 7.23 1.86
C ILE A 80 -4.83 6.91 1.80
N THR A 81 -5.56 7.56 0.91
CA THR A 81 -7.01 7.37 0.79
C THR A 81 -7.37 6.71 -0.53
N PHE A 82 -8.03 5.56 -0.47
CA PHE A 82 -8.49 4.84 -1.65
C PHE A 82 -9.83 5.39 -2.13
N ASN A 83 -9.86 5.78 -3.41
CA ASN A 83 -11.06 6.30 -4.05
C ASN A 83 -11.76 5.17 -4.82
N LYS A 84 -13.07 5.07 -4.61
CA LYS A 84 -13.91 4.07 -5.25
C LYS A 84 -14.78 4.71 -6.33
N SER A 85 -14.98 4.00 -7.42
CA SER A 85 -16.05 4.25 -8.39
C SER A 85 -17.43 3.99 -7.79
N SER A 86 -18.46 4.35 -8.55
CA SER A 86 -19.86 4.04 -8.24
C SER A 86 -20.11 2.53 -8.04
N ASP A 87 -19.40 1.66 -8.76
CA ASP A 87 -19.48 0.20 -8.63
C ASP A 87 -18.58 -0.37 -7.51
N GLN A 88 -18.13 0.48 -6.58
CA GLN A 88 -17.32 0.13 -5.40
C GLN A 88 -15.92 -0.41 -5.68
N LYS A 89 -15.45 -0.34 -6.93
CA LYS A 89 -14.08 -0.73 -7.28
C LYS A 89 -13.09 0.39 -6.95
N ILE A 90 -11.92 0.00 -6.47
CA ILE A 90 -10.83 0.94 -6.21
C ILE A 90 -10.23 1.37 -7.55
N GLU A 91 -10.29 2.67 -7.85
CA GLU A 91 -9.79 3.24 -9.12
C GLU A 91 -8.54 4.10 -8.94
N SER A 92 -8.35 4.69 -7.76
CA SER A 92 -7.20 5.54 -7.49
C SER A 92 -6.90 5.63 -6.00
N VAL A 93 -5.74 6.20 -5.70
CA VAL A 93 -5.28 6.51 -4.36
C VAL A 93 -4.89 7.98 -4.31
N THR A 94 -5.37 8.68 -3.29
CA THR A 94 -4.95 10.05 -2.96
C THR A 94 -3.86 9.98 -1.90
N THR A 95 -2.73 10.62 -2.20
CA THR A 95 -1.56 10.82 -1.34
C THR A 95 -1.32 12.32 -1.13
N SER A 96 -0.36 12.70 -0.30
CA SER A 96 0.09 14.09 -0.17
C SER A 96 0.68 14.64 -1.48
N SER A 97 1.22 13.77 -2.34
CA SER A 97 1.75 14.13 -3.65
C SER A 97 0.69 14.20 -4.76
N GLY A 98 -0.57 13.90 -4.45
CA GLY A 98 -1.70 13.96 -5.37
C GLY A 98 -2.35 12.61 -5.64
N ILE A 99 -3.11 12.54 -6.74
CA ILE A 99 -3.90 11.36 -7.13
C ILE A 99 -3.05 10.43 -7.99
N MET A 100 -3.06 9.14 -7.63
CA MET A 100 -2.43 8.04 -8.34
C MET A 100 -3.50 7.09 -8.87
N ASN A 101 -3.58 6.91 -10.19
CA ASN A 101 -4.60 6.07 -10.82
C ASN A 101 -4.17 4.60 -10.84
N LYS A 102 -5.10 3.70 -10.54
CA LYS A 102 -4.86 2.27 -10.60
C LYS A 102 -4.65 1.84 -12.06
N ILE A 103 -3.54 1.16 -12.33
CA ILE A 103 -3.27 0.54 -13.62
C ILE A 103 -4.15 -0.70 -13.75
N LYS A 104 -4.82 -0.85 -14.90
CA LYS A 104 -5.66 -2.01 -15.22
C LYS A 104 -4.83 -3.18 -15.73
#